data_AF-A0A4U1FNX3-F1
#
_entry.id   AF-A0A4U1FNX3-F1
#
_cell.length_a   1.000
_cell.length_b   1.000
_cell.length_c   1.000
_cell.angle_alpha   90.00
_cell.angle_beta   90.00
_cell.angle_gamma   90.00
#
_symmetry.space_group_name_H-M   'P 1'
#
loop_
_entity.id
_entity.type
_entity.pdbx_description
1 polymer ?
#
loop_
_entity_poly.entity_id
_entity_poly.type
_entity_poly.pdbx_seq_one_letter_code
_entity_poly.pdbx_strand_id
1 'polypeptide(L)'
;MAAATADLGAGNLQVGDSSGGGTGCGLPSPGEQELSRRLQRLYPAVNQHETPLPRSWSPKDKYNYIGLSQGNLRVHYKGHGKNHKDAASVRATHPIPAACGIYYFEVKIVSKGRD
;
A
#
# COMPACT_ATOMS: atom_id res chain seq x y z
N MET A 1 50.03 -13.55 28.95
CA MET A 1 49.46 -12.36 29.60
C MET A 1 48.47 -11.75 28.62
N ALA A 2 47.18 -12.04 28.79
CA ALA A 2 46.19 -11.17 29.47
C ALA A 2 45.80 -9.96 28.58
N ALA A 3 44.55 -9.61 28.32
CA ALA A 3 43.30 -9.94 28.98
C ALA A 3 42.11 -9.92 27.99
N ALA A 4 41.10 -10.73 28.28
CA ALA A 4 39.77 -10.63 27.71
C ALA A 4 39.00 -9.46 28.35
N THR A 5 38.11 -8.83 27.58
CA THR A 5 36.92 -8.18 28.11
C THR A 5 35.78 -8.48 27.15
N ALA A 6 34.75 -9.12 27.69
CA ALA A 6 33.40 -9.16 27.15
C ALA A 6 32.69 -7.86 27.56
N ASP A 7 31.72 -7.41 26.77
CA ASP A 7 30.64 -6.57 27.30
C ASP A 7 29.30 -6.97 26.68
N LEU A 8 28.28 -6.84 27.53
CA LEU A 8 26.95 -7.42 27.48
C LEU A 8 26.01 -6.62 26.57
N GLY A 9 24.96 -7.30 26.12
CA GLY A 9 23.90 -6.66 25.35
C GLY A 9 23.10 -5.63 26.14
N ALA A 10 22.55 -4.67 25.41
CA ALA A 10 21.36 -3.94 25.80
C ALA A 10 20.40 -3.96 24.61
N GLY A 11 19.39 -4.81 24.70
CA GLY A 11 18.26 -4.79 23.77
C GLY A 11 17.50 -3.47 23.94
N ASN A 12 17.32 -2.74 22.85
CA ASN A 12 16.42 -1.60 22.86
C ASN A 12 15.00 -2.08 22.53
N LEU A 13 14.28 -2.50 23.58
CA LEU A 13 12.83 -2.66 23.55
C LEU A 13 12.19 -1.27 23.46
N GLN A 14 11.68 -0.90 22.28
CA GLN A 14 10.70 0.18 22.20
C GLN A 14 9.32 -0.37 22.54
N VAL A 15 8.89 -0.03 23.75
CA VAL A 15 7.53 -0.15 24.29
C VAL A 15 6.75 1.13 23.96
N GLY A 16 5.49 0.95 23.54
CA GLY A 16 4.45 2.00 23.48
C GLY A 16 4.43 2.77 22.15
N ASP A 17 3.33 2.91 21.43
CA ASP A 17 1.98 3.12 21.94
C ASP A 17 0.93 2.32 21.14
N SER A 18 0.12 1.58 21.89
CA SER A 18 -1.13 1.00 21.43
C SER A 18 -2.11 2.12 21.16
N SER A 19 -2.13 2.65 19.94
CA SER A 19 -3.26 3.45 19.47
C SER A 19 -4.41 2.51 19.10
N GLY A 20 -5.05 1.96 20.14
CA GLY A 20 -6.46 1.61 20.09
C GLY A 20 -7.23 2.89 19.82
N GLY A 21 -7.56 3.13 18.55
CA GLY A 21 -8.33 4.26 18.09
C GLY A 21 -9.58 3.78 17.37
N GLY A 22 -10.64 3.60 18.17
CA GLY A 22 -12.06 3.61 17.80
C GLY A 22 -12.46 3.13 16.40
N THR A 23 -13.27 2.06 16.37
CA THR A 23 -14.39 1.94 15.43
C THR A 23 -15.36 3.10 15.66
N GLY A 24 -14.94 4.31 15.30
CA GLY A 24 -15.84 5.43 15.11
C GLY A 24 -16.62 5.18 13.84
N CYS A 25 -17.93 5.31 13.93
CA CYS A 25 -18.86 5.44 12.82
C CYS A 25 -18.50 6.65 11.95
N GLY A 26 -17.37 6.60 11.25
CA GLY A 26 -17.00 7.56 10.23
C GLY A 26 -17.82 7.24 9.00
N LEU A 27 -18.80 8.10 8.70
CA LEU A 27 -19.44 8.08 7.39
C LEU A 27 -18.34 8.12 6.33
N PRO A 28 -18.37 7.21 5.33
CA PRO A 28 -17.39 7.21 4.26
C PRO A 28 -17.35 8.59 3.62
N SER A 29 -16.14 9.06 3.29
CA SER A 29 -15.99 10.36 2.63
C SER A 29 -16.80 10.40 1.32
N PRO A 30 -17.25 11.57 0.85
CA PRO A 30 -18.03 11.66 -0.39
C PRO A 30 -17.36 10.94 -1.58
N GLY A 31 -16.02 11.00 -1.67
CA GLY A 31 -15.26 10.29 -2.69
C GLY A 31 -15.28 8.77 -2.55
N GLU A 32 -15.28 8.23 -1.33
CA GLU A 32 -15.39 6.78 -1.10
C GLU A 32 -16.80 6.25 -1.41
N GLN A 33 -17.83 7.06 -1.16
CA GLN A 33 -19.21 6.74 -1.53
C GLN A 33 -19.36 6.68 -3.06
N GLU A 34 -18.85 7.68 -3.77
CA GLU A 34 -18.86 7.71 -5.24
C GLU A 34 -18.11 6.51 -5.82
N LEU A 35 -16.91 6.22 -5.31
CA LEU A 35 -16.13 5.06 -5.73
C LEU A 35 -16.92 3.76 -5.51
N SER A 36 -17.53 3.59 -4.33
CA SER A 36 -18.30 2.39 -4.01
C SER A 36 -19.49 2.22 -4.96
N ARG A 37 -20.22 3.30 -5.27
CA ARG A 37 -21.31 3.29 -6.27
C ARG A 37 -20.81 2.93 -7.67
N ARG A 38 -19.68 3.50 -8.08
CA ARG A 38 -19.07 3.22 -9.39
C ARG A 38 -18.63 1.76 -9.51
N LEU A 39 -17.97 1.22 -8.49
CA LEU A 39 -17.55 -0.19 -8.46
C LEU A 39 -18.76 -1.13 -8.50
N GLN A 40 -19.82 -0.84 -7.75
CA GLN A 40 -21.05 -1.65 -7.78
C GLN A 40 -21.70 -1.65 -9.17
N ARG A 41 -21.65 -0.52 -9.89
CA ARG A 41 -22.18 -0.41 -11.25
C ARG A 41 -21.31 -1.17 -12.28
N LEU A 42 -19.99 -1.13 -12.13
CA LEU A 42 -19.05 -1.77 -13.07
C LEU A 42 -18.95 -3.28 -12.85
N TYR A 43 -18.98 -3.71 -11.59
CA TYR A 43 -18.76 -5.09 -11.18
C TYR A 43 -19.91 -5.61 -10.31
N PRO A 44 -21.16 -5.65 -10.84
CA PRO A 44 -22.35 -5.95 -10.05
C PRO A 44 -22.37 -7.37 -9.47
N ALA A 45 -21.63 -8.31 -10.08
CA ALA A 45 -21.54 -9.70 -9.65
C ALA A 45 -20.50 -9.93 -8.52
N VAL A 46 -19.70 -8.92 -8.16
CA VAL A 46 -18.66 -9.06 -7.14
C VAL A 46 -19.23 -8.84 -5.75
N ASN A 47 -19.16 -9.86 -4.90
CA ASN A 47 -19.39 -9.72 -3.46
C ASN A 47 -18.13 -9.14 -2.79
N GLN A 48 -18.14 -7.83 -2.52
CA GLN A 48 -16.99 -7.11 -1.96
C GLN A 48 -16.69 -7.47 -0.49
N HIS A 49 -17.62 -8.12 0.23
CA HIS A 49 -17.37 -8.59 1.60
C HIS A 49 -16.47 -9.85 1.61
N GLU A 50 -16.63 -10.72 0.61
CA GLU A 50 -15.84 -11.95 0.47
C GLU A 50 -14.57 -11.72 -0.37
N THR A 51 -14.72 -11.00 -1.48
CA THR A 51 -13.64 -10.75 -2.46
C THR A 51 -13.55 -9.24 -2.73
N PRO A 52 -12.93 -8.48 -1.81
CA PRO A 52 -12.82 -7.04 -1.96
C PRO A 52 -12.02 -6.66 -3.23
N LEU A 53 -12.48 -5.60 -3.90
CA LEU A 53 -11.82 -5.06 -5.08
C LEU A 53 -10.57 -4.25 -4.68
N PRO A 54 -9.51 -4.23 -5.50
CA PRO A 54 -8.38 -3.33 -5.28
C PRO A 54 -8.82 -1.87 -5.44
N ARG A 55 -8.60 -1.07 -4.39
CA ARG A 55 -8.95 0.36 -4.33
C ARG A 55 -7.76 1.30 -4.22
N SER A 56 -6.59 0.78 -3.86
CA SER A 56 -5.35 1.54 -3.70
C SER A 56 -4.12 0.64 -3.73
N TRP A 57 -2.93 1.25 -3.77
CA TRP A 57 -1.67 0.53 -3.66
C TRP A 57 -1.42 0.08 -2.22
N SER A 58 -0.81 -1.11 -2.07
CA SER A 58 -0.55 -1.68 -0.75
C SER A 58 0.64 -0.99 -0.08
N PRO A 59 0.49 -0.46 1.15
CA PRO A 59 1.62 0.08 1.90
C PRO A 59 2.56 -1.01 2.42
N LYS A 60 2.08 -2.26 2.52
CA LYS A 60 2.85 -3.42 3.02
C LYS A 60 3.51 -4.18 1.88
N ASP A 61 2.81 -4.33 0.76
CA ASP A 61 3.21 -5.17 -0.36
C ASP A 61 3.85 -4.33 -1.47
N LYS A 62 4.99 -3.74 -1.12
CA LYS A 62 5.77 -2.85 -1.97
C LYS A 62 7.24 -2.97 -1.65
N TYR A 63 8.08 -2.70 -2.64
CA TYR A 63 9.52 -2.57 -2.40
C TYR A 63 9.85 -1.30 -1.60
N ASN A 64 11.01 -1.28 -0.94
CA ASN A 64 11.43 -0.18 -0.07
C ASN A 64 11.65 1.14 -0.82
N TYR A 65 12.00 1.08 -2.11
CA TYR A 65 12.14 2.28 -2.97
C TYR A 65 10.82 2.87 -3.46
N ILE A 66 9.68 2.30 -3.08
CA ILE A 66 8.36 2.87 -3.37
C ILE A 66 7.87 3.70 -2.18
N GLY A 67 7.59 4.97 -2.43
CA GLY A 67 6.81 5.84 -1.54
C GLY A 67 5.35 5.96 -2.02
N LEU A 68 4.41 6.01 -1.09
CA LEU A 68 2.98 6.18 -1.38
C LEU A 68 2.46 7.49 -0.76
N SER A 69 1.51 8.13 -1.45
CA SER A 69 0.84 9.36 -0.99
C SER A 69 -0.57 9.46 -1.60
N GLN A 70 -1.34 10.49 -1.26
CA GLN A 70 -2.70 10.73 -1.76
C GLN A 70 -3.62 9.52 -1.55
N GLY A 71 -3.77 9.08 -0.30
CA GLY A 71 -4.59 7.90 0.01
C GLY A 71 -4.06 6.61 -0.62
N ASN A 72 -2.74 6.50 -0.76
CA ASN A 72 -2.05 5.38 -1.43
C ASN A 72 -2.41 5.21 -2.92
N LEU A 73 -2.79 6.28 -3.61
CA LEU A 73 -3.04 6.26 -5.06
C LEU A 73 -1.89 6.83 -5.88
N ARG A 74 -1.04 7.67 -5.27
CA ARG A 74 0.15 8.24 -5.92
C ARG A 74 1.41 7.51 -5.48
N VAL A 75 2.11 6.96 -6.46
CA VAL A 75 3.39 6.26 -6.30
C VAL A 75 4.55 7.19 -6.63
N HIS A 76 5.59 7.15 -5.80
CA HIS A 76 6.85 7.86 -6.02
C HIS A 76 8.02 6.90 -5.94
N TYR A 77 8.95 7.00 -6.88
CA TYR A 77 10.21 6.29 -6.82
C TYR A 77 11.23 7.08 -5.99
N LYS A 78 11.83 6.44 -4.98
CA LYS A 78 12.84 7.04 -4.08
C LYS A 78 14.14 6.22 -4.01
N GLY A 79 14.37 5.33 -4.97
CA GLY A 79 15.61 4.57 -5.11
C GLY A 79 16.71 5.35 -5.84
N HIS A 80 17.89 4.74 -5.97
CA HIS A 80 19.02 5.37 -6.66
C HIS A 80 18.84 5.42 -8.19
N GLY A 81 18.17 4.43 -8.79
CA GLY A 81 17.85 4.40 -10.22
C GLY A 81 19.06 4.33 -11.16
N LYS A 82 20.17 3.70 -10.74
CA LYS A 82 21.41 3.64 -11.55
C LYS A 82 21.34 2.59 -12.66
N ASN A 83 20.68 1.47 -12.39
CA ASN A 83 20.51 0.38 -13.36
C ASN A 83 19.22 -0.40 -13.04
N HIS A 84 18.91 -1.40 -13.88
CA HIS A 84 17.68 -2.18 -13.75
C HIS A 84 17.56 -2.99 -12.44
N LYS A 85 18.65 -3.17 -11.67
CA LYS A 85 18.60 -3.81 -10.35
C LYS A 85 17.93 -2.92 -9.30
N ASP A 86 17.87 -1.61 -9.54
CA ASP A 86 17.17 -0.65 -8.67
C ASP A 86 15.68 -0.55 -9.00
N ALA A 87 15.16 -1.36 -9.93
CA ALA A 87 13.75 -1.41 -10.24
C ALA A 87 12.91 -1.78 -9.01
N ALA A 88 11.75 -1.15 -8.88
CA ALA A 88 10.89 -1.31 -7.71
C ALA A 88 9.43 -1.40 -8.14
N SER A 89 8.67 -2.25 -7.44
CA SER A 89 7.26 -2.48 -7.73
C SER A 89 6.41 -2.44 -6.46
N VAL A 90 5.10 -2.33 -6.65
CA VAL A 90 4.08 -2.36 -5.61
C VAL A 90 2.86 -3.08 -6.15
N ARG A 91 2.22 -3.90 -5.31
CA ARG A 91 0.93 -4.53 -5.62
C ARG A 91 -0.22 -3.69 -5.05
N ALA A 92 -1.41 -3.87 -5.63
CA ALA A 92 -2.63 -3.31 -5.04
C ALA A 92 -2.98 -4.03 -3.73
N THR A 93 -3.92 -3.48 -2.96
CA THR A 93 -4.33 -4.06 -1.67
C THR A 93 -4.97 -5.45 -1.77
N HIS A 94 -5.61 -5.77 -2.90
CA HIS A 94 -6.30 -7.04 -3.12
C HIS A 94 -6.10 -7.53 -4.56
N PRO A 95 -6.17 -8.85 -4.81
CA PRO A 95 -6.23 -9.39 -6.16
C PRO A 95 -7.55 -9.02 -6.84
N ILE A 96 -7.60 -9.13 -8.17
CA ILE A 96 -8.84 -8.92 -8.94
C ILE A 96 -9.75 -10.15 -8.77
N PRO A 97 -10.99 -10.01 -8.27
CA PRO A 97 -11.93 -11.11 -8.16
C PRO A 97 -12.32 -11.68 -9.53
N ALA A 98 -12.40 -13.01 -9.65
CA ALA A 98 -12.83 -13.67 -10.89
C ALA A 98 -14.25 -13.24 -11.32
N ALA A 99 -15.12 -12.94 -10.35
CA ALA A 99 -16.48 -12.46 -10.59
C ALA A 99 -16.55 -11.08 -11.27
N CYS A 100 -15.43 -10.37 -11.47
CA CYS A 100 -15.42 -9.16 -12.28
C CYS A 100 -15.81 -9.44 -13.74
N GLY A 101 -15.47 -10.63 -14.27
CA GLY A 101 -15.50 -10.93 -15.69
C GLY A 101 -14.45 -10.14 -16.46
N ILE A 102 -14.65 -8.83 -16.59
CA ILE A 102 -13.68 -7.87 -17.13
C ILE A 102 -13.29 -6.92 -15.99
N TYR A 103 -12.01 -6.63 -15.85
CA TYR A 103 -11.52 -5.63 -14.89
C TYR A 103 -10.71 -4.56 -15.60
N TYR A 104 -10.89 -3.31 -15.19
CA TYR A 104 -10.24 -2.15 -15.78
C TYR A 104 -9.71 -1.19 -14.71
N PHE A 105 -8.48 -0.71 -14.92
CA PHE A 105 -7.86 0.36 -14.16
C PHE A 105 -6.95 1.20 -15.07
N GLU A 106 -6.70 2.45 -14.68
CA GLU A 106 -5.82 3.35 -15.42
C GLU A 106 -4.67 3.82 -14.52
N VAL A 107 -3.53 4.11 -15.14
CA VAL A 107 -2.38 4.75 -14.50
C VAL A 107 -2.04 6.01 -15.27
N LYS A 108 -2.01 7.14 -14.57
CA LYS A 108 -1.52 8.41 -15.13
C LYS A 108 -0.05 8.58 -14.77
N ILE A 109 0.81 8.73 -15.77
CA ILE A 109 2.21 9.11 -15.56
C ILE A 109 2.26 10.59 -15.18
N VAL A 110 2.56 10.88 -13.91
CA VAL A 110 2.65 12.27 -13.40
C VAL A 110 3.98 12.91 -13.76
N SER A 111 5.07 12.14 -13.73
CA SER A 111 6.42 12.54 -14.13
C SER A 111 7.19 11.32 -14.64
N LYS A 112 8.01 11.50 -15.67
CA LYS A 112 8.91 10.45 -16.19
C LYS A 112 10.17 10.25 -15.33
N GLY A 113 10.45 11.15 -14.37
CA GLY A 113 11.68 11.15 -13.58
C GLY A 113 12.74 12.11 -14.11
N ARG A 114 13.98 11.95 -13.64
CA ARG A 114 15.15 12.65 -14.18
C ARG A 114 15.63 11.91 -15.42
N ASP A 115 15.99 12.65 -16.45
CA ASP A 115 16.72 12.12 -17.62
C ASP A 115 18.15 11.69 -17.23
#